data_AF-A0A392TCD2-F1
#
_entry.id   AF-A0A392TCD2-F1
#
_cell.length_a   1.000
_cell.length_b   1.000
_cell.length_c   1.000
_cell.angle_alpha   90.00
_cell.angle_beta   90.00
_cell.angle_gamma   90.00
#
_symmetry.space_group_name_H-M   'P 1'
#
loop_
_entity.id
_entity.type
_entity.pdbx_description
1 polymer ?
#
loop_
_entity_poly.entity_id
_entity_poly.type
_entity_poly.pdbx_seq_one_letter_code
_entity_poly.pdbx_strand_id
1 'polypeptide(L)' 'MDRNEAVFYEQYEAHMKAQEAQRAAAASAAAASAGSPMFTFSELGMDDSGEFNNFTDPPASG' A
#
# COMPACT_ATOMS: atom_id res chain seq x y z
N MET A 1 -10.87 30.40 26.62
CA MET A 1 -10.21 29.28 25.91
C MET A 1 -8.81 29.18 26.44
N ASP A 2 -8.52 28.08 27.12
CA ASP A 2 -7.18 27.78 27.61
C ASP A 2 -6.25 27.49 26.42
N ARG A 3 -4.95 27.77 26.56
CA ARG A 3 -3.99 27.53 25.47
C ARG A 3 -3.88 26.04 25.11
N ASN A 4 -4.00 25.13 26.08
CA ASN A 4 -4.03 23.70 25.80
C ASN A 4 -5.31 23.29 25.07
N GLU A 5 -6.43 23.93 25.41
CA GLU A 5 -7.72 23.65 24.79
C GLU A 5 -7.71 24.04 23.29
N ALA A 6 -7.14 25.20 22.96
CA ALA A 6 -6.99 25.64 21.57
C ALA A 6 -6.10 24.69 20.74
N VAL A 7 -4.97 24.25 21.31
CA VAL A 7 -4.05 23.31 20.66
C VAL A 7 -4.69 21.95 20.44
N PHE A 8 -5.50 21.49 21.41
CA PHE A 8 -6.22 20.22 21.28
C PHE A 8 -7.20 20.23 20.11
N TYR A 9 -8.01 21.29 19.97
CA TYR A 9 -8.96 21.40 18.86
C TYR A 9 -8.27 21.53 17.50
N GLU A 10 -7.18 22.30 17.42
CA GLU A 10 -6.40 22.43 16.19
C GLU A 10 -5.83 21.08 15.73
N GLN A 11 -5.25 20.31 16.66
CA GLN A 11 -4.72 18.99 16.36
C GLN A 11 -5.82 17.98 16.01
N TYR A 12 -6.94 18.01 16.72
CA TYR A 12 -8.09 17.17 16.42
C TYR A 12 -8.64 17.43 15.02
N GLU A 13 -8.80 18.71 14.63
CA GLU A 13 -9.25 19.07 13.29
C GLU A 13 -8.25 18.64 12.21
N ALA A 14 -6.94 18.83 12.45
CA ALA A 14 -5.90 18.39 11.53
C ALA A 14 -5.94 16.86 11.32
N HIS A 15 -6.10 16.10 12.41
CA HIS A 15 -6.23 14.64 12.35
C HIS A 15 -7.48 14.20 11.59
N MET A 16 -8.64 14.82 11.88
CA MET A 16 -9.90 14.50 11.19
C MET A 16 -9.80 14.76 9.68
N LYS A 17 -9.23 15.90 9.28
CA LYS A 17 -9.02 16.24 7.87
C LYS A 17 -8.07 15.26 7.17
N ALA A 18 -6.98 14.87 7.83
CA ALA A 18 -6.04 13.89 7.28
C ALA A 18 -6.68 12.50 7.13
N GLN A 19 -7.45 12.06 8.12
CA GLN A 19 -8.15 10.79 8.09
C GLN A 19 -9.23 10.76 6.97
N GLU A 20 -9.98 11.83 6.80
CA GLU A 20 -10.97 11.96 5.73
C GLU A 20 -10.31 11.93 4.35
N ALA A 21 -9.20 12.66 4.16
CA ALA A 21 -8.43 12.64 2.93
C ALA A 21 -7.89 11.23 2.62
N GLN A 22 -7.37 10.52 3.62
CA GLN A 22 -6.92 9.13 3.46
C GLN A 22 -8.07 8.19 3.10
N ARG A 23 -9.25 8.36 3.72
CA ARG A 23 -10.44 7.57 3.39
C ARG A 23 -10.92 7.82 1.97
N ALA A 24 -10.90 9.07 1.51
CA ALA A 24 -11.23 9.44 0.14
C ALA A 24 -10.22 8.85 -0.87
N ALA A 25 -8.92 8.93 -0.56
CA ALA A 25 -7.87 8.33 -1.39
C ALA A 25 -8.01 6.80 -1.48
N ALA A 26 -8.27 6.13 -0.35
CA ALA A 26 -8.50 4.69 -0.31
C ALA A 26 -9.75 4.28 -1.10
N ALA A 27 -10.85 5.05 -1.01
CA ALA A 27 -12.06 4.82 -1.79
C ALA A 27 -11.82 4.99 -3.30
N SER A 28 -11.05 6.01 -3.69
CA SER A 28 -10.66 6.22 -5.08
C SER A 28 -9.76 5.10 -5.60
N ALA A 29 -8.81 4.63 -4.80
CA ALA A 29 -7.94 3.50 -5.14
C ALA A 29 -8.75 2.21 -5.30
N ALA A 30 -9.71 1.95 -4.40
CA ALA A 30 -10.59 0.80 -4.48
C ALA A 30 -11.50 0.85 -5.73
N ALA A 31 -12.00 2.04 -6.10
CA ALA A 31 -12.76 2.22 -7.33
C ALA A 31 -11.90 1.97 -8.58
N ALA A 32 -10.64 2.41 -8.58
CA ALA A 32 -9.69 2.14 -9.67
C ALA A 32 -9.30 0.65 -9.77
N SER A 33 -9.11 -0.02 -8.62
CA SER A 33 -8.82 -1.46 -8.59
C SER A 33 -10.02 -2.31 -8.98
N ALA A 34 -11.25 -1.89 -8.67
CA ALA A 34 -12.47 -2.60 -9.06
C ALA A 34 -12.70 -2.65 -10.58
N GLY A 35 -12.12 -1.72 -11.34
CA GLY A 35 -12.14 -1.72 -12.82
C GLY A 35 -10.90 -2.36 -13.46
N SER A 36 -9.93 -2.80 -12.67
CA SER A 36 -8.68 -3.38 -13.17
C SER A 36 -8.79 -4.91 -13.23
N PRO A 37 -8.23 -5.57 -14.27
CA PRO A 37 -8.13 -7.02 -14.28
C PRO A 37 -7.31 -7.50 -13.07
N MET A 38 -7.93 -8.34 -12.25
CA MET A 38 -7.28 -8.95 -11.09
C MET A 38 -6.45 -10.14 -11.56
N PHE A 39 -5.14 -9.97 -11.66
CA PHE A 39 -4.20 -11.07 -11.85
C PHE A 39 -3.87 -11.70 -10.50
N THR A 40 -3.98 -13.03 -10.41
CA THR A 40 -3.49 -13.74 -9.22
C THR A 40 -1.97 -13.86 -9.27
N PHE A 41 -1.32 -14.00 -8.12
CA PHE A 41 0.13 -14.16 -8.03
C PHE A 41 0.63 -15.37 -8.86
N SER A 42 -0.19 -16.42 -8.94
CA SER A 42 0.06 -17.61 -9.78
C SER A 42 -0.09 -17.33 -11.28
N GLU A 43 -1.00 -16.45 -11.70
CA GLU A 43 -1.16 -16.04 -13.11
C GLU A 43 0.01 -15.16 -13.59
N LEU A 44 0.64 -14.42 -12.67
CA LEU A 44 1.83 -13.61 -12.94
C LEU A 44 3.13 -14.42 -12.95
N GLY A 45 3.08 -15.74 -12.74
CA GLY A 45 4.26 -16.61 -12.65
C GLY A 45 5.18 -16.26 -11.47
N MET A 46 4.71 -15.49 -10.48
CA MET A 46 5.52 -15.11 -9.32
C MET A 46 5.51 -16.17 -8.21
N ASP A 47 4.58 -17.13 -8.24
CA ASP A 47 4.60 -18.33 -7.39
C ASP A 47 5.78 -19.26 -7.73
N ASP A 48 6.31 -19.20 -8.96
CA ASP A 48 7.41 -20.03 -9.43
C ASP A 48 8.78 -19.47 -9.01
N SER A 49 8.90 -19.22 -7.71
CA SER A 49 10.12 -18.78 -7.04
C SER A 49 11.28 -19.81 -7.12
N GLY A 50 11.04 -20.98 -7.70
CA GLY A 50 12.04 -22.02 -7.96
C GLY A 50 12.76 -21.89 -9.31
N GLU A 51 12.21 -21.15 -10.28
CA GLU A 51 12.79 -21.01 -11.63
C GLU A 51 13.44 -19.63 -11.87
N PHE A 52 13.63 -18.83 -10.82
CA PHE A 52 14.60 -17.73 -10.89
C PHE A 52 16.00 -18.31 -10.78
N ASN A 53 16.57 -18.70 -11.93
CA ASN A 53 18.02 -18.91 -12.04
C ASN A 53 18.68 -17.58 -11.66
N ASN A 54 19.13 -17.47 -10.41
CA ASN A 54 19.87 -16.32 -9.92
C ASN A 54 21.11 -16.23 -10.81
N PHE A 55 21.23 -15.18 -11.63
CA PHE A 55 22.36 -15.02 -12.56
C PHE A 55 23.72 -15.01 -11.83
N THR A 56 23.69 -14.78 -10.51
CA THR A 56 24.84 -14.80 -9.60
C THR A 56 25.07 -16.13 -8.89
N ASP A 57 24.22 -17.14 -9.08
CA ASP A 57 24.46 -18.46 -8.50
C ASP A 57 25.68 -19.07 -9.22
N PRO A 58 26.76 -19.41 -8.51
CA PRO A 58 27.92 -20.02 -9.14
C PRO A 58 27.48 -21.36 -9.75
N PRO A 59 27.98 -21.75 -10.95
CA PRO A 59 27.66 -23.04 -11.51
C PRO A 59 28.03 -24.11 -10.48
N ALA A 60 27.08 -25.00 -10.18
CA ALA A 60 27.33 -26.13 -9.29
C ALA A 60 28.60 -26.84 -9.76
N SER A 61 29.67 -26.80 -8.96
CA SER A 61 30.90 -27.52 -9.25
C SER A 61 30.58 -29.00 -9.37
N GLY A 62 30.60 -29.50 -10.60
CA GLY A 62 30.73 -30.92 -10.90
C GLY A 62 32.18 -31.38 -10.77
#